data_AF-A0A920B5R0-F1
#
_entry.id   AF-A0A920B5R0-F1
#
_cell.length_a   1.000
_cell.length_b   1.000
_cell.length_c   1.000
_cell.angle_alpha   90.00
_cell.angle_beta   90.00
_cell.angle_gamma   90.00
#
_symmetry.space_group_name_H-M   'P 1'
#
loop_
_entity.id
_entity.type
_entity.pdbx_description
1 polymer ?
#
loop_
_entity_poly.entity_id
_entity_poly.type
_entity_poly.pdbx_seq_one_letter_code
_entity_poly.pdbx_strand_id
1 'polypeptide(L)'
;MKKLIIFIYFFGFSLSSEDFCVIHNILEKNKKILNCNDKQLLFGYIKFKSKQNNLKYSFNKEVKEYVPHRYKSEILTFVRNNCYKKSLKIKTITNFNSKLDEYINEIIIECRFKL
;
A
#
# COMPACT_ATOMS: atom_id res chain seq x y z
N MET A 1 -48.35 -33.69 -19.50
CA MET A 1 -47.51 -33.29 -18.36
C MET A 1 -46.40 -32.36 -18.87
N LYS A 2 -46.52 -31.05 -18.64
CA LYS A 2 -45.54 -30.06 -19.14
C LYS A 2 -44.37 -30.00 -18.14
N LYS A 3 -43.19 -30.45 -18.55
CA LYS A 3 -41.95 -30.32 -17.75
C LYS A 3 -41.46 -28.87 -17.85
N LEU A 4 -41.45 -28.18 -16.72
CA LEU A 4 -40.89 -26.83 -16.58
C LEU A 4 -39.36 -26.98 -16.45
N ILE A 5 -38.60 -26.50 -17.42
CA ILE A 5 -37.13 -26.50 -17.36
C ILE A 5 -36.71 -25.11 -16.90
N ILE A 6 -36.24 -25.01 -15.67
CA ILE A 6 -35.68 -23.77 -15.11
C ILE A 6 -34.20 -23.73 -15.49
N PHE A 7 -33.84 -22.84 -16.40
CA PHE A 7 -32.45 -22.52 -16.71
C PHE A 7 -31.91 -21.56 -15.64
N ILE A 8 -31.09 -22.08 -14.72
CA ILE A 8 -30.33 -21.26 -13.77
C ILE A 8 -29.04 -20.83 -14.47
N TYR A 9 -29.02 -19.61 -15.01
CA TYR A 9 -27.80 -18.97 -15.49
C TYR A 9 -26.95 -18.57 -14.27
N PHE A 10 -25.92 -19.38 -13.97
CA PHE A 10 -24.85 -18.97 -13.06
C PHE A 10 -23.97 -17.95 -13.79
N PHE A 11 -24.25 -16.66 -13.57
CA PHE A 11 -23.27 -15.62 -13.86
C PHE A 11 -22.10 -15.79 -12.88
N GLY A 12 -21.00 -16.36 -13.37
CA GLY A 12 -19.75 -16.46 -12.63
C GLY A 12 -19.12 -15.08 -12.46
N PHE A 13 -19.56 -14.31 -11.46
CA PHE A 13 -18.78 -13.18 -10.99
C PHE A 13 -17.55 -13.72 -10.26
N SER A 14 -16.39 -13.65 -10.90
CA SER A 14 -15.11 -13.82 -10.22
C SER A 14 -14.88 -12.60 -9.32
N LEU A 15 -15.44 -12.63 -8.11
CA LEU A 15 -15.07 -11.72 -7.03
C LEU A 15 -13.68 -12.10 -6.53
N SER A 16 -12.62 -11.63 -7.20
CA SER A 16 -11.30 -11.57 -6.56
C SER A 16 -11.25 -10.33 -5.66
N SER A 17 -11.93 -10.40 -4.52
CA SER A 17 -11.61 -9.48 -3.42
C SER A 17 -10.25 -9.90 -2.89
N GLU A 18 -9.17 -9.24 -3.30
CA GLU A 18 -7.94 -9.31 -2.50
C GLU A 18 -8.31 -8.85 -1.08
N ASP A 19 -7.96 -9.64 -0.05
CA ASP A 19 -8.30 -9.32 1.36
C ASP A 19 -7.73 -7.96 1.81
N PHE A 20 -6.76 -7.45 1.05
CA PHE A 20 -6.08 -6.18 1.26
C PHE A 20 -5.92 -5.45 -0.06
N CYS A 21 -5.83 -4.14 0.02
CA CYS A 21 -5.61 -3.26 -1.11
C CYS A 21 -4.13 -2.91 -1.22
N VAL A 22 -3.61 -2.82 -2.44
CA VAL A 22 -2.18 -2.59 -2.70
C VAL A 22 -1.97 -1.41 -3.63
N ILE A 23 -1.04 -0.53 -3.24
CA ILE A 23 -0.51 0.54 -4.09
C ILE A 23 0.99 0.33 -4.20
N HIS A 24 1.38 -0.35 -5.29
CA HIS A 24 2.78 -0.74 -5.54
C HIS A 24 3.78 0.41 -5.61
N ASN A 25 3.31 1.64 -5.84
CA ASN A 25 4.16 2.82 -5.85
C ASN A 25 3.36 4.07 -5.51
N ILE A 26 3.52 4.60 -4.29
CA ILE A 26 2.80 5.81 -3.86
C ILE A 26 3.35 7.10 -4.48
N LEU A 27 4.47 7.03 -5.20
CA LEU A 27 5.04 8.18 -5.92
C LEU A 27 4.36 8.43 -7.28
N GLU A 28 3.54 7.49 -7.76
CA GLU A 28 2.81 7.62 -9.03
C GLU A 28 1.58 8.50 -8.87
N LYS A 29 1.66 9.74 -9.35
CA LYS A 29 0.63 10.79 -9.19
C LYS A 29 -0.74 10.48 -9.84
N ASN A 30 -0.84 9.46 -10.70
CA ASN A 30 -2.03 9.20 -11.53
C ASN A 30 -2.73 7.86 -11.23
N LYS A 31 -2.30 7.10 -10.23
CA LYS A 31 -3.01 5.87 -9.85
C LYS A 31 -4.22 6.23 -8.99
N LYS A 32 -5.40 6.30 -9.62
CA LYS A 32 -6.66 6.22 -8.87
C LYS A 32 -6.70 4.89 -8.14
N ILE A 33 -6.99 4.96 -6.85
CA ILE A 33 -7.24 3.80 -6.00
C ILE A 33 -8.64 3.30 -6.35
N LEU A 34 -8.74 2.51 -7.41
CA LEU A 34 -10.04 2.19 -8.03
C LEU A 34 -10.81 1.08 -7.30
N ASN A 35 -10.15 0.29 -6.43
CA ASN A 35 -10.72 -0.95 -5.89
C ASN A 35 -10.54 -1.16 -4.37
N CYS A 36 -10.19 -0.13 -3.59
CA CYS A 36 -10.14 -0.29 -2.12
C CYS A 36 -11.52 -0.03 -1.50
N ASN A 37 -11.97 -0.92 -0.62
CA ASN A 37 -13.13 -0.69 0.23
C ASN A 37 -12.75 0.11 1.48
N ASP A 38 -13.69 0.89 2.02
CA ASP A 38 -13.48 1.61 3.29
C ASP A 38 -13.05 0.64 4.40
N LYS A 39 -12.05 1.03 5.21
CA LYS A 39 -11.44 0.22 6.29
C LYS A 39 -10.76 -1.08 5.84
N GLN A 40 -10.67 -1.37 4.55
CA GLN A 40 -9.83 -2.46 4.07
C GLN A 40 -8.37 -2.20 4.44
N LEU A 41 -7.60 -3.26 4.67
CA LEU A 41 -6.16 -3.11 4.91
C LEU A 41 -5.50 -2.60 3.62
N LEU A 42 -4.73 -1.53 3.70
CA LEU A 42 -4.04 -0.89 2.57
C LEU A 42 -2.52 -0.96 2.79
N PHE A 43 -1.82 -1.42 1.76
CA PHE A 43 -0.36 -1.38 1.67
C PHE A 43 0.09 -0.42 0.58
N GLY A 44 0.81 0.64 0.96
CA GLY A 44 1.49 1.55 0.04
C GLY A 44 3.00 1.31 0.04
N TYR A 45 3.61 1.28 -1.15
CA TYR A 45 5.03 0.96 -1.31
C TYR A 45 5.82 2.13 -1.92
N ILE A 46 7.08 2.26 -1.51
CA ILE A 46 8.12 3.03 -2.21
C ILE A 46 9.36 2.14 -2.34
N LYS A 47 9.81 1.92 -3.57
CA LYS A 47 11.03 1.15 -3.85
C LYS A 47 12.11 2.03 -4.44
N PHE A 48 13.34 1.94 -3.90
CA PHE A 48 14.47 2.72 -4.38
C PHE A 48 15.80 2.06 -4.06
N LYS A 49 16.84 2.50 -4.77
CA LYS A 49 18.23 2.07 -4.54
C LYS A 49 19.01 3.13 -3.75
N SER A 50 19.98 2.70 -2.97
CA SER A 50 20.94 3.58 -2.29
C SER A 50 22.30 2.91 -2.14
N LYS A 51 23.36 3.73 -2.11
CA LYS A 51 24.72 3.28 -1.76
C LYS A 51 24.92 3.12 -0.25
N GLN A 52 24.06 3.73 0.55
CA GLN A 52 24.10 3.67 2.02
C GLN A 52 22.98 2.77 2.54
N ASN A 53 23.25 2.05 3.64
CA ASN A 53 22.30 1.15 4.30
C ASN A 53 21.24 1.87 5.14
N ASN A 54 21.58 3.03 5.70
CA ASN A 54 20.78 3.65 6.75
C ASN A 54 19.90 4.79 6.24
N LEU A 55 18.59 4.56 6.24
CA LEU A 55 17.60 5.62 6.13
C LEU A 55 17.47 6.35 7.48
N LYS A 56 17.50 7.68 7.44
CA LYS A 56 17.22 8.51 8.61
C LYS A 56 15.70 8.61 8.83
N TYR A 57 15.25 8.37 10.06
CA TYR A 57 13.85 8.49 10.45
C TYR A 57 13.67 9.63 11.45
N SER A 58 12.47 10.21 11.44
CA SER A 58 12.05 11.19 12.45
C SER A 58 10.63 10.88 12.90
N PHE A 59 10.37 10.96 14.21
CA PHE A 59 9.02 10.80 14.74
C PHE A 59 8.14 11.96 14.24
N ASN A 60 6.96 11.64 13.72
CA ASN A 60 5.98 12.62 13.30
C ASN A 60 4.76 12.58 14.22
N LYS A 61 4.51 13.69 14.93
CA LYS A 61 3.40 13.83 15.88
C LYS A 61 2.01 13.72 15.23
N GLU A 62 1.85 14.11 13.97
CA GLU A 62 0.56 14.10 13.26
C GLU A 62 0.04 12.68 13.06
N VAL A 63 0.94 11.77 12.71
CA VAL A 63 0.63 10.37 12.38
C VAL A 63 1.10 9.39 13.47
N LYS A 64 1.75 9.91 14.53
CA LYS A 64 2.28 9.15 15.67
C LYS A 64 3.20 8.00 15.27
N GLU A 65 4.02 8.20 14.23
CA GLU A 65 4.89 7.16 13.65
C GLU A 65 6.23 7.75 13.21
N TYR A 66 7.26 6.90 13.13
CA TYR A 66 8.57 7.25 12.57
C TYR A 66 8.53 7.22 11.03
N VAL A 67 8.85 8.35 10.41
CA VAL A 67 8.79 8.52 8.95
C VAL A 67 10.20 8.72 8.39
N PRO A 68 10.58 8.02 7.30
CA PRO A 68 11.87 8.21 6.66
C PRO A 68 11.96 9.62 6.04
N HIS A 69 13.06 10.32 6.31
CA HIS A 69 13.22 11.75 5.95
C HIS A 69 13.13 11.98 4.44
N ARG A 70 13.71 11.08 3.65
CA ARG A 70 13.81 11.18 2.19
C ARG A 70 12.45 11.29 1.48
N TYR A 71 11.42 10.63 2.01
CA TYR A 71 10.08 10.54 1.39
C TYR A 71 8.98 11.06 2.33
N LYS A 72 9.36 11.91 3.29
CA LYS A 72 8.45 12.35 4.35
C LYS A 72 7.22 13.04 3.78
N SER A 73 7.38 13.90 2.78
CA SER A 73 6.27 14.69 2.22
C SER A 73 5.27 13.78 1.51
N GLU A 74 5.77 12.85 0.71
CA GLU A 74 4.99 11.91 -0.11
C GLU A 74 4.24 10.92 0.77
N ILE A 75 4.91 10.36 1.78
CA ILE A 75 4.29 9.46 2.75
C ILE A 75 3.17 10.18 3.51
N LEU A 76 3.41 11.39 4.01
CA LEU A 76 2.38 12.12 4.75
C LEU A 76 1.19 12.51 3.87
N THR A 77 1.45 12.88 2.61
CA THR A 77 0.39 13.18 1.64
C THR A 77 -0.46 11.94 1.37
N PHE A 78 0.21 10.82 1.12
CA PHE A 78 -0.45 9.52 0.94
C PHE A 78 -1.30 9.13 2.16
N VAL A 79 -0.76 9.21 3.37
CA VAL A 79 -1.46 8.87 4.61
C VAL A 79 -2.66 9.78 4.85
N ARG A 80 -2.54 11.10 4.63
CA ARG A 80 -3.65 12.04 4.82
C ARG A 80 -4.81 11.77 3.88
N ASN A 81 -4.50 11.40 2.63
CA ASN A 81 -5.50 11.19 1.60
C ASN A 81 -6.20 9.83 1.75
N ASN A 82 -5.48 8.81 2.21
CA ASN A 82 -5.94 7.42 2.05
C ASN A 82 -6.05 6.62 3.36
N CYS A 83 -5.61 7.14 4.51
CA CYS A 83 -5.50 6.34 5.73
C CYS A 83 -6.28 6.89 6.92
N TYR A 84 -6.87 5.99 7.71
CA TYR A 84 -7.27 6.29 9.09
C TYR A 84 -6.05 6.34 10.03
N LYS A 85 -5.87 7.47 10.71
CA LYS A 85 -4.70 7.77 11.57
C LYS A 85 -4.39 6.72 12.65
N LYS A 86 -5.40 6.02 13.18
CA LYS A 86 -5.24 5.07 14.30
C LYS A 86 -4.55 3.75 13.94
N SER A 87 -4.34 3.49 12.65
CA SER A 87 -3.93 2.15 12.15
C SER A 87 -2.66 2.17 11.31
N LEU A 88 -1.92 3.27 11.32
CA LEU A 88 -0.73 3.44 10.49
C LEU A 88 0.47 2.69 11.07
N LYS A 89 1.22 2.01 10.21
CA LYS A 89 2.59 1.55 10.47
C LYS A 89 3.44 1.85 9.25
N ILE A 90 4.70 2.23 9.48
CA ILE A 90 5.68 2.45 8.40
C ILE A 90 6.88 1.56 8.71
N LYS A 91 7.24 0.71 7.76
CA LYS A 91 8.37 -0.22 7.84
C LYS A 91 9.25 -0.07 6.63
N THR A 92 10.50 -0.48 6.77
CA THR A 92 11.43 -0.54 5.63
C THR A 92 12.17 -1.86 5.63
N ILE A 93 12.24 -2.47 4.46
CA ILE A 93 13.07 -3.64 4.19
C ILE A 93 14.25 -3.17 3.35
N THR A 94 15.46 -3.50 3.79
CA THR A 94 16.70 -3.14 3.11
C THR A 94 17.46 -4.41 2.78
N ASN A 95 17.68 -4.66 1.49
CA ASN A 95 18.41 -5.82 0.98
C ASN A 95 19.66 -5.36 0.23
N PHE A 96 20.83 -5.88 0.61
CA PHE A 96 22.08 -5.59 -0.12
C PHE A 96 22.16 -6.45 -1.39
N ASN A 97 22.42 -5.82 -2.53
CA ASN A 97 22.68 -6.48 -3.80
C ASN A 97 24.17 -6.38 -4.13
N SER A 98 24.90 -7.47 -3.89
CA SER A 98 26.35 -7.56 -4.13
C SER A 98 26.76 -7.40 -5.60
N LYS A 99 25.87 -7.71 -6.55
CA LYS A 99 26.17 -7.57 -7.99
C LYS A 99 26.22 -6.11 -8.44
N LEU A 100 25.45 -5.25 -7.79
CA LEU A 100 25.36 -3.82 -8.11
C LEU A 100 26.09 -2.95 -7.08
N ASP A 101 26.57 -3.55 -5.99
CA ASP A 101 27.13 -2.87 -4.83
C ASP A 101 26.18 -1.76 -4.31
N GLU A 102 24.90 -2.14 -4.12
CA GLU A 102 23.82 -1.22 -3.76
C GLU A 102 22.80 -1.88 -2.84
N TYR A 103 22.15 -1.08 -2.00
CA TYR A 103 21.02 -1.49 -1.19
C TYR A 103 19.71 -1.22 -1.94
N ILE A 104 18.88 -2.25 -2.05
CA ILE A 104 17.50 -2.17 -2.52
C ILE A 104 16.63 -1.99 -1.28
N ASN A 105 15.97 -0.83 -1.19
CA ASN A 105 15.10 -0.48 -0.08
C ASN A 105 13.65 -0.48 -0.54
N GLU A 106 12.77 -0.97 0.33
CA GLU A 106 11.33 -0.95 0.16
C GLU A 106 10.69 -0.41 1.43
N ILE A 107 10.11 0.79 1.34
CA ILE A 107 9.28 1.36 2.40
C ILE A 107 7.86 0.83 2.19
N ILE A 108 7.28 0.30 3.27
CA ILE A 108 5.94 -0.26 3.33
C ILE A 108 5.13 0.58 4.31
N ILE A 109 3.99 1.08 3.84
CA ILE A 109 3.04 1.88 4.61
C ILE A 109 1.78 1.03 4.74
N GLU A 110 1.49 0.57 5.95
CA GLU A 110 0.33 -0.24 6.29
C GLU A 110 -0.70 0.65 6.99
N CYS A 111 -1.94 0.68 6.52
CA CYS A 111 -3.02 1.41 7.20
C CYS A 111 -4.40 0.83 6.86
N ARG A 112 -5.45 1.33 7.52
CA ARG A 112 -6.83 1.11 7.08
C ARG A 112 -7.22 2.19 6.08
N PHE A 113 -7.69 1.77 4.90
CA PHE A 113 -8.11 2.69 3.85
C PHE A 113 -9.26 3.57 4.32
N LYS A 114 -9.23 4.84 3.89
CA LYS A 114 -10.26 5.85 4.12
C LYS A 114 -10.80 6.26 2.75
N LEU A 115 -12.10 6.02 2.53
CA LEU A 115 -12.83 6.50 1.36
C LEU A 115 -13.01 8.03 1.37
#